data_AF-A0A941FGC1-F1
#
_entry.id   AF-A0A941FGC1-F1
#
_cell.length_a   1.000
_cell.length_b   1.000
_cell.length_c   1.000
_cell.angle_alpha   90.00
_cell.angle_beta   90.00
_cell.angle_gamma   90.00
#
_symmetry.space_group_name_H-M   'P 1'
#
loop_
_entity.id
_entity.type
_entity.pdbx_description
1 polymer ?
#
loop_
_entity_poly.entity_id
_entity_poly.type
_entity_poly.pdbx_seq_one_letter_code
_entity_poly.pdbx_strand_id
1 'polypeptide(L)'
;MQSQTFILHNYRIPRILIAVIVGAGLATAGAILQGVLRNPLASPDVIGVTKGAGLAAVIVIVLFPQSPIIILPLSAFIGAAVMAAILMIFVYKRSTTKYDSFGRNRFRGHMSSWNRVFHGQVPG
;
A
#
# COMPACT_ATOMS: atom_id res chain seq x y z
N MET A 1 46.76 3.95 -11.14
CA MET A 1 46.12 2.89 -10.33
C MET A 1 45.33 3.41 -9.11
N GLN A 2 45.49 4.67 -8.66
CA GLN A 2 44.72 5.23 -7.53
C GLN A 2 43.26 5.61 -7.86
N SER A 3 42.93 5.85 -9.14
CA SER A 3 41.59 6.25 -9.58
C SER A 3 40.52 5.15 -9.39
N GLN A 4 40.89 3.87 -9.50
CA GLN A 4 39.93 2.77 -9.38
C GLN A 4 39.45 2.58 -7.93
N THR A 5 40.34 2.68 -6.94
CA THR A 5 40.00 2.49 -5.52
C THR A 5 39.06 3.59 -5.02
N PHE A 6 39.26 4.83 -5.46
CA PHE A 6 38.41 5.96 -5.10
C PHE A 6 36.98 5.80 -5.65
N ILE A 7 36.83 5.28 -6.88
CA ILE A 7 35.53 5.02 -7.50
C ILE A 7 34.83 3.82 -6.83
N LEU A 8 35.56 2.75 -6.53
CA LEU A 8 35.02 1.58 -5.83
C LEU A 8 34.50 1.96 -4.43
N HIS A 9 35.29 2.72 -3.66
CA HIS A 9 34.94 3.05 -2.28
C HIS A 9 33.89 4.16 -2.17
N ASN A 10 33.97 5.22 -2.98
CA ASN A 10 33.04 6.36 -2.89
C ASN A 10 31.73 6.19 -3.67
N TYR A 11 31.65 5.28 -4.65
CA TYR A 11 30.43 5.10 -5.44
C TYR A 11 29.79 3.72 -5.32
N ARG A 12 30.58 2.63 -5.28
CA ARG A 12 30.00 1.27 -5.29
C ARG A 12 29.53 0.81 -3.92
N ILE A 13 30.38 0.96 -2.90
CA ILE A 13 30.03 0.59 -1.52
C ILE A 13 28.76 1.30 -1.03
N PRO A 14 28.62 2.64 -1.12
CA PRO A 14 27.40 3.29 -0.65
C PRO A 14 26.15 2.82 -1.42
N ARG A 15 26.27 2.57 -2.73
CA ARG A 15 25.14 2.08 -3.53
C ARG A 15 24.70 0.67 -3.14
N ILE A 16 25.64 -0.23 -2.86
CA ILE A 16 25.33 -1.59 -2.39
C ILE A 16 24.66 -1.53 -1.01
N LEU A 17 25.15 -0.67 -0.12
CA LEU A 17 24.57 -0.50 1.22
C LEU A 17 23.10 -0.06 1.14
N ILE A 18 22.81 0.97 0.33
CA ILE A 18 21.45 1.46 0.11
C ILE A 18 20.58 0.36 -0.53
N ALA A 19 21.11 -0.37 -1.52
CA ALA A 19 20.37 -1.46 -2.17
C ALA A 19 19.99 -2.58 -1.20
N VAL A 20 20.89 -2.96 -0.28
CA VAL A 20 20.61 -3.98 0.75
C VAL A 20 19.55 -3.50 1.74
N ILE A 21 19.67 -2.26 2.24
CA ILE A 21 18.72 -1.69 3.22
C ILE A 21 17.33 -1.54 2.59
N VAL A 22 17.25 -0.94 1.39
CA VAL A 22 15.99 -0.75 0.67
C VAL A 22 15.39 -2.09 0.27
N GLY A 23 16.21 -3.03 -0.22
CA GLY A 23 15.77 -4.37 -0.60
C GLY A 23 15.19 -5.16 0.57
N ALA A 24 15.84 -5.12 1.74
CA ALA A 24 15.32 -5.73 2.96
C ALA A 24 13.99 -5.10 3.42
N GLY A 25 13.86 -3.77 3.32
CA GLY A 25 12.61 -3.07 3.62
C GLY A 25 11.46 -3.44 2.67
N LEU A 26 11.74 -3.53 1.37
CA LEU A 26 10.75 -3.93 0.37
C LEU A 26 10.34 -5.41 0.53
N ALA A 27 11.29 -6.30 0.84
CA ALA A 27 11.02 -7.71 1.08
C ALA A 27 10.13 -7.92 2.31
N THR A 28 10.39 -7.22 3.41
CA THR A 28 9.57 -7.29 4.63
C THR A 28 8.16 -6.73 4.41
N ALA A 29 8.03 -5.57 3.75
CA ALA A 29 6.74 -5.02 3.36
C ALA A 29 5.94 -5.99 2.46
N GLY A 30 6.63 -6.69 1.55
CA GLY A 30 6.07 -7.74 0.70
C GLY A 30 5.53 -8.93 1.46
N ALA A 31 6.35 -9.49 2.35
CA ALA A 31 5.95 -10.63 3.17
C ALA A 31 4.73 -10.29 4.04
N ILE A 32 4.69 -9.09 4.63
CA ILE A 32 3.54 -8.62 5.43
C ILE A 32 2.29 -8.53 4.57
N LEU A 33 2.35 -7.87 3.41
CA LEU A 33 1.16 -7.71 2.57
C LEU A 33 0.66 -9.04 2.01
N GLN A 34 1.57 -9.91 1.57
CA GLN A 34 1.24 -11.26 1.11
C GLN A 34 0.55 -12.08 2.22
N GLY A 35 1.01 -11.95 3.48
CA GLY A 35 0.38 -12.57 4.64
C GLY A 35 -1.02 -12.04 4.95
N VAL A 36 -1.22 -10.71 4.86
CA VAL A 36 -2.54 -10.07 5.09
C VAL A 36 -3.54 -10.44 4.01
N LEU A 37 -3.13 -10.43 2.74
CA LEU A 37 -4.00 -10.74 1.60
C LEU A 37 -4.21 -12.25 1.40
N ARG A 38 -3.44 -13.09 2.11
CA ARG A 38 -3.38 -14.55 1.91
C ARG A 38 -3.28 -14.94 0.43
N ASN A 39 -2.61 -14.10 -0.35
CA ASN A 39 -2.46 -14.25 -1.80
C ASN A 39 -0.97 -14.09 -2.16
N PRO A 40 -0.27 -15.20 -2.46
CA PRO A 40 1.16 -15.18 -2.75
C PRO A 40 1.52 -14.50 -4.08
N LEU A 41 0.53 -14.13 -4.92
CA LEU A 41 0.73 -13.33 -6.14
C LEU A 41 0.57 -11.82 -5.90
N ALA A 42 0.12 -11.41 -4.72
CA ALA A 42 -0.07 -9.99 -4.41
C ALA A 42 1.28 -9.35 -4.05
N SER A 43 1.77 -8.46 -4.91
CA SER A 43 3.01 -7.73 -4.67
C SER A 43 2.76 -6.41 -3.91
N PRO A 44 3.60 -6.06 -2.91
CA PRO A 44 3.46 -4.87 -2.05
C PRO A 44 3.62 -3.53 -2.75
N ASP A 45 4.13 -3.54 -3.98
CA ASP A 45 4.66 -2.36 -4.66
C ASP A 45 3.57 -1.34 -5.04
N VAL A 46 2.27 -1.65 -4.87
CA VAL A 46 1.20 -1.06 -5.70
C VAL A 46 -0.12 -0.77 -4.97
N ILE A 47 -0.15 -0.53 -3.66
CA ILE A 47 -1.41 -0.05 -3.05
C ILE A 47 -1.74 1.39 -3.49
N GLY A 48 -0.74 2.14 -3.99
CA GLY A 48 -0.88 3.49 -4.52
C GLY A 48 0.22 4.46 -4.08
N VAL A 49 1.02 4.05 -3.08
CA VAL A 49 2.11 4.84 -2.49
C VAL A 49 3.19 5.20 -3.53
N THR A 50 3.64 4.25 -4.33
CA THR A 50 4.65 4.46 -5.39
C THR A 50 4.17 5.42 -6.48
N LYS A 51 2.89 5.34 -6.85
CA LYS A 51 2.26 6.27 -7.81
C LYS A 51 2.16 7.68 -7.23
N GLY A 52 1.82 7.80 -5.93
CA GLY A 52 1.81 9.09 -5.21
C GLY A 52 3.19 9.74 -5.12
N ALA A 53 4.22 8.94 -4.85
CA ALA A 53 5.60 9.39 -4.83
C ALA A 53 6.05 9.93 -6.20
N GLY A 54 5.77 9.17 -7.27
CA GLY A 54 6.10 9.57 -8.64
C GLY A 54 5.36 10.83 -9.07
N LEU A 55 4.07 10.96 -8.72
CA LEU A 55 3.28 12.15 -9.04
C LEU A 55 3.85 13.40 -8.34
N ALA A 56 4.20 13.31 -7.06
CA ALA A 56 4.81 14.43 -6.34
C ALA A 56 6.18 14.82 -6.91
N ALA A 57 7.00 13.83 -7.31
CA ALA A 57 8.28 14.08 -7.97
C ALA A 57 8.09 14.82 -9.31
N VAL A 58 7.15 14.37 -10.15
CA VAL A 58 6.85 15.01 -11.44
C VAL A 58 6.34 16.43 -11.25
N ILE A 59 5.44 16.67 -10.28
CA ILE A 59 4.95 18.01 -9.94
C ILE A 59 6.12 18.95 -9.62
N VAL A 60 7.08 18.51 -8.80
CA VAL A 60 8.25 19.32 -8.44
C VAL A 60 9.16 19.57 -9.64
N ILE A 61 9.41 18.57 -10.49
CA ILE A 61 10.22 18.76 -11.70
C ILE A 61 9.56 19.77 -12.65
N VAL A 62 8.24 19.68 -12.84
CA VAL A 62 7.50 20.53 -13.78
C VAL A 62 7.36 21.96 -13.27
N LEU A 63 7.09 22.16 -11.98
CA LEU A 63 6.92 23.50 -11.39
C LEU A 63 8.25 24.16 -11.02
N PHE A 64 9.26 23.37 -10.63
CA PHE A 64 10.55 23.86 -10.14
C PHE A 64 11.72 23.09 -10.79
N PRO A 65 11.99 23.35 -12.08
CA PRO A 65 13.02 22.63 -12.84
C PRO A 65 14.46 22.89 -12.36
N GLN A 66 14.70 23.97 -11.61
CA GLN A 66 16.01 24.28 -11.00
C GLN A 66 16.12 23.85 -9.53
N SER A 67 15.22 22.99 -9.05
CA SER A 67 15.24 22.54 -7.66
C SER A 67 16.50 21.71 -7.33
N PRO A 68 17.10 21.89 -6.14
CA PRO A 68 18.25 21.09 -5.72
C PRO A 68 17.92 19.59 -5.67
N ILE A 69 18.92 18.75 -5.97
CA ILE A 69 18.83 17.27 -6.04
C ILE A 69 18.20 16.64 -4.79
N ILE A 70 18.29 17.29 -3.64
CA ILE A 70 17.74 16.81 -2.36
C ILE A 70 16.21 16.98 -2.27
N ILE A 71 15.61 17.94 -3.00
CA ILE A 71 14.17 18.21 -2.93
C ILE A 71 13.37 17.09 -3.61
N LEU A 72 13.94 16.47 -4.63
CA LEU A 72 13.29 15.40 -5.40
C LEU A 72 12.94 14.15 -4.56
N PRO A 73 13.88 13.55 -3.81
CA PRO A 73 13.54 12.42 -2.94
C PRO A 73 12.63 12.85 -1.78
N LEU A 74 12.75 14.10 -1.29
CA LEU A 74 11.91 14.60 -0.21
C LEU A 74 10.45 14.77 -0.66
N SER A 75 10.23 15.33 -1.86
CA SER A 75 8.89 15.49 -2.43
C SER A 75 8.26 14.14 -2.76
N ALA A 76 9.04 13.20 -3.30
CA ALA A 76 8.60 11.82 -3.51
C ALA A 76 8.18 11.15 -2.19
N PHE A 77 8.95 11.35 -1.12
CA PHE A 77 8.62 10.81 0.21
C PHE A 77 7.33 11.43 0.78
N ILE A 78 7.14 12.73 0.65
CA ILE A 78 5.91 13.41 1.07
C ILE A 78 4.71 12.90 0.26
N GLY A 79 4.85 12.78 -1.06
CA GLY A 79 3.81 12.24 -1.94
C GLY A 79 3.41 10.80 -1.58
N ALA A 80 4.41 9.97 -1.24
CA ALA A 80 4.21 8.62 -0.73
C ALA A 80 3.42 8.63 0.59
N ALA A 81 3.82 9.45 1.56
CA ALA A 81 3.19 9.54 2.87
C ALA A 81 1.74 10.03 2.78
N VAL A 82 1.47 11.03 1.93
CA VAL A 82 0.10 11.52 1.69
C VAL A 82 -0.78 10.43 1.09
N MET A 83 -0.28 9.68 0.09
CA MET A 83 -1.05 8.57 -0.46
C MET A 83 -1.30 7.44 0.55
N ALA A 84 -0.30 7.13 1.38
CA ALA A 84 -0.48 6.17 2.47
C ALA A 84 -1.57 6.61 3.45
N ALA A 85 -1.60 7.89 3.84
CA ALA A 85 -2.62 8.44 4.72
C ALA A 85 -4.03 8.39 4.09
N ILE A 86 -4.16 8.75 2.81
CA ILE A 86 -5.43 8.67 2.07
C ILE A 86 -5.96 7.23 2.05
N LEU A 87 -5.08 6.27 1.73
CA LEU A 87 -5.44 4.85 1.71
C LEU A 87 -5.90 4.37 3.09
N MET A 88 -5.19 4.76 4.16
CA MET A 88 -5.56 4.40 5.53
C MET A 88 -6.95 4.92 5.89
N ILE A 89 -7.27 6.17 5.56
CA ILE A 89 -8.61 6.76 5.78
C ILE A 89 -9.68 6.00 4.98
N PHE A 90 -9.39 5.67 3.72
CA PHE A 90 -10.34 5.01 2.83
C PHE A 90 -10.65 3.57 3.28
N VAL A 91 -9.62 2.84 3.71
CA VAL A 91 -9.76 1.49 4.29
C VAL A 91 -10.57 1.56 5.59
N TYR A 92 -10.25 2.51 6.48
CA TYR A 92 -10.98 2.68 7.74
C TYR A 92 -12.48 2.88 7.52
N LYS A 93 -12.87 3.72 6.55
CA LYS A 93 -14.27 3.93 6.17
C LYS A 93 -14.96 2.69 5.61
N ARG A 94 -14.27 1.83 4.85
CA ARG A 94 -14.85 0.59 4.32
C ARG A 94 -14.98 -0.49 5.37
N SER A 95 -14.07 -0.56 6.33
CA SER A 95 -14.09 -1.56 7.40
C SER A 95 -15.31 -1.43 8.31
N THR A 96 -15.77 -0.21 8.58
CA THR A 96 -16.95 0.00 9.43
C THR A 96 -18.28 -0.26 8.72
N THR A 97 -18.32 -0.25 7.38
CA THR A 97 -19.57 -0.39 6.58
C THR A 97 -19.85 -1.82 6.10
N LYS A 98 -18.83 -2.70 6.04
CA LYS A 98 -19.00 -4.09 5.58
C LYS A 98 -19.04 -5.13 6.69
N TYR A 99 -18.47 -4.87 7.87
CA TYR A 99 -18.51 -5.81 9.00
C TYR A 99 -19.88 -5.85 9.70
N ASP A 100 -20.59 -4.73 9.70
CA ASP A 100 -21.86 -4.54 10.38
C ASP A 100 -23.08 -4.93 9.52
N SER A 101 -22.92 -5.02 8.19
CA SER A 101 -23.97 -5.41 7.24
C SER A 101 -23.96 -6.90 6.88
N PHE A 102 -22.79 -7.55 6.85
CA PHE A 102 -22.67 -8.97 6.45
C PHE A 102 -23.27 -9.94 7.50
N GLY A 103 -23.10 -9.65 8.79
CA GLY A 103 -23.76 -10.40 9.86
C GLY A 103 -25.28 -10.16 9.89
N ARG A 104 -25.70 -8.89 9.83
CA ARG A 104 -27.11 -8.50 10.01
C ARG A 104 -28.05 -9.11 8.95
N ASN A 105 -27.65 -9.13 7.68
CA ASN A 105 -28.53 -9.60 6.60
C ASN A 105 -28.68 -11.13 6.59
N ARG A 106 -27.66 -11.87 7.01
CA ARG A 106 -27.73 -13.34 7.15
C ARG A 106 -28.66 -13.76 8.29
N PHE A 107 -28.62 -13.04 9.42
CA PHE A 107 -29.53 -13.30 10.54
C PHE A 107 -30.97 -12.90 10.21
N ARG A 108 -31.18 -11.76 9.52
CA ARG A 108 -32.54 -11.35 9.08
C ARG A 108 -33.16 -12.33 8.08
N GLY A 109 -32.38 -12.86 7.13
CA GLY A 109 -32.85 -13.85 6.16
C GLY A 109 -33.22 -15.19 6.80
N HIS A 110 -32.44 -15.64 7.79
CA HIS A 110 -32.81 -16.82 8.57
C HIS A 110 -34.06 -16.57 9.40
N MET A 111 -34.18 -15.43 10.09
CA MET A 111 -35.36 -15.10 10.90
C MET A 111 -36.65 -15.03 10.08
N SER A 112 -36.62 -14.45 8.88
CA SER A 112 -37.80 -14.45 8.01
C SER A 112 -38.12 -15.86 7.46
N SER A 113 -37.12 -16.72 7.30
CA SER A 113 -37.32 -18.13 6.95
C SER A 113 -37.95 -18.92 8.09
N TRP A 114 -37.47 -18.75 9.32
CA TRP A 114 -38.07 -19.35 10.52
C TRP A 114 -39.51 -18.87 10.70
N ASN A 115 -39.78 -17.59 10.49
CA ASN A 115 -41.13 -17.05 10.55
C ASN A 115 -42.07 -17.71 9.52
N ARG A 116 -41.60 -17.99 8.30
CA ARG A 116 -42.38 -18.74 7.30
C ARG A 116 -42.63 -20.19 7.70
N VAL A 117 -41.69 -20.84 8.37
CA VAL A 117 -41.85 -22.21 8.90
C VAL A 117 -42.88 -22.25 10.03
N PHE A 118 -42.85 -21.29 10.96
CA PHE A 118 -43.84 -21.21 12.04
C PHE A 118 -45.24 -20.84 11.54
N HIS A 119 -45.35 -20.11 10.43
CA HIS A 119 -46.62 -19.78 9.79
C HIS A 119 -47.04 -20.76 8.69
N GLY A 120 -46.39 -21.92 8.57
CA GLY A 120 -46.80 -22.99 7.64
C GLY A 120 -46.70 -22.64 6.15
N GLN A 121 -45.96 -21.60 5.79
CA GLN A 121 -45.72 -21.21 4.39
C GLN A 121 -44.48 -21.92 3.86
N VAL A 122 -44.61 -23.23 3.61
CA VAL A 122 -43.57 -24.03 2.94
C VAL A 122 -43.86 -24.01 1.44
N PRO A 123 -42.98 -23.48 0.58
CA PRO A 123 -43.16 -23.58 -0.86
C PRO A 123 -43.02 -25.04 -1.29
N GLY A 124 -43.98 -25.52 -2.09
CA GLY A 124 -43.92 -26.81 -2.79
C GLY A 124 -42.95 -26.80 -3.96
#